data_AF-A0A1I8B7V1-F1
#
_entry.id   AF-A0A1I8B7V1-F1
#
_cell.length_a   1.000
_cell.length_b   1.000
_cell.length_c   1.000
_cell.angle_alpha   90.00
_cell.angle_beta   90.00
_cell.angle_gamma   90.00
#
_symmetry.space_group_name_H-M   'P 1'
#
loop_
_entity.id
_entity.type
_entity.pdbx_description
1 polymer ?
#
loop_
_entity_poly.entity_id
_entity_poly.type
_entity_poly.pdbx_seq_one_letter_code
_entity_poly.pdbx_strand_id
1 'polypeptide(L)'
;MWELSTENEITDCAKNIMSHLLRSNAQMYQFFDLLGLSDRDILLSSTFNRQSANFAIVLDFVLTNLNNEAQKDNPPKEVFQNAEGHDLWKIMINFIIIQMRLGYERAMGGGGQNPPPGTPIPSPRLGICENRFIRRESARQELEGRSASIGRQRSDKLMLTENLNKI
;
A
#
# COMPACT_ATOMS: atom_id res chain seq x y z
N MET A 1 2.65 5.25 11.09
CA MET A 1 1.23 5.46 10.77
C MET A 1 0.79 4.56 9.62
N TRP A 2 1.57 4.44 8.53
CA TRP A 2 1.33 3.47 7.44
C TRP A 2 1.13 2.02 7.92
N GLU A 3 1.91 1.57 8.92
CA GLU A 3 1.81 0.21 9.48
C GLU A 3 0.43 -0.12 10.07
N LEU A 4 -0.31 0.89 10.52
CA LEU A 4 -1.64 0.74 11.12
C LEU A 4 -2.77 0.83 10.09
N SER A 5 -2.47 1.24 8.86
CA SER A 5 -3.46 1.36 7.80
C SER A 5 -3.95 -0.01 7.35
N THR A 6 -5.27 -0.12 7.18
CA THR A 6 -5.95 -1.31 6.64
C THR A 6 -5.71 -1.45 5.13
N GLU A 7 -5.95 -2.65 4.60
CA GLU A 7 -5.86 -2.92 3.16
C GLU A 7 -6.73 -1.97 2.33
N ASN A 8 -7.95 -1.72 2.80
CA ASN A 8 -8.90 -0.84 2.13
C ASN A 8 -8.38 0.59 2.11
N GLU A 9 -7.85 1.10 3.21
CA GLU A 9 -7.27 2.45 3.27
C GLU A 9 -6.06 2.60 2.33
N ILE A 10 -5.20 1.57 2.27
CA ILE A 10 -4.04 1.57 1.36
C ILE A 10 -4.50 1.54 -0.09
N THR A 11 -5.49 0.71 -0.42
CA THR A 11 -6.05 0.60 -1.76
C THR A 11 -6.76 1.88 -2.20
N ASP A 12 -7.52 2.51 -1.32
CA ASP A 12 -8.18 3.78 -1.59
C ASP A 12 -7.17 4.92 -1.75
N CYS A 13 -6.11 4.93 -0.94
CA CYS A 13 -4.99 5.84 -1.10
C CYS A 13 -4.32 5.67 -2.48
N ALA A 14 -4.05 4.43 -2.88
CA ALA A 14 -3.48 4.10 -4.18
C ALA A 14 -4.39 4.56 -5.34
N LYS A 15 -5.71 4.34 -5.24
CA LYS A 15 -6.69 4.85 -6.22
C LYS A 15 -6.66 6.36 -6.32
N ASN A 16 -6.65 7.06 -5.19
CA ASN A 16 -6.59 8.53 -5.17
C ASN A 16 -5.31 9.05 -5.86
N ILE A 17 -4.15 8.47 -5.54
CA ILE A 17 -2.87 8.81 -6.18
C ILE A 17 -2.96 8.54 -7.69
N MET A 18 -3.47 7.38 -8.09
CA MET A 18 -3.62 7.02 -9.50
C MET A 18 -4.53 7.98 -10.25
N SER A 19 -5.65 8.40 -9.66
CA SER A 19 -6.53 9.42 -10.22
C SER A 19 -5.82 10.77 -10.39
N HIS A 20 -5.00 11.19 -9.41
CA HIS A 20 -4.19 12.40 -9.54
C HIS A 20 -3.11 12.28 -10.62
N LEU A 21 -2.47 11.12 -10.76
CA LEU A 21 -1.48 10.85 -11.81
C LEU A 21 -2.11 10.92 -13.21
N LEU A 22 -3.30 10.35 -13.37
CA LEU A 22 -4.05 10.45 -14.63
C LEU A 22 -4.36 11.92 -14.96
N ARG A 23 -4.95 12.66 -14.01
CA ARG A 23 -5.32 14.06 -14.22
C ARG A 23 -4.13 15.00 -14.46
N SER A 24 -2.96 14.68 -13.91
CA SER A 24 -1.75 15.48 -14.10
C SER A 24 -1.00 15.18 -15.40
N ASN A 25 -1.25 14.02 -16.03
CA ASN A 25 -0.62 13.65 -17.29
C ASN A 25 -1.60 12.91 -18.23
N ALA A 26 -2.08 13.64 -19.24
CA ALA A 26 -3.01 13.12 -20.24
C ALA A 26 -2.51 11.84 -20.97
N GLN A 27 -1.20 11.65 -21.12
CA GLN A 27 -0.63 10.46 -21.77
C GLN A 27 -0.88 9.18 -20.96
N MET A 28 -1.07 9.30 -19.65
CA MET A 28 -1.33 8.15 -18.78
C MET A 28 -2.69 7.51 -19.10
N TYR A 29 -3.68 8.29 -19.54
CA TYR A 29 -4.97 7.73 -19.98
C TYR A 29 -4.80 6.79 -21.18
N GLN A 30 -3.94 7.15 -22.14
CA GLN A 30 -3.65 6.29 -23.28
C GLN A 30 -2.91 5.01 -22.84
N PHE A 31 -1.93 5.15 -21.94
CA PHE A 31 -1.13 4.03 -21.47
C PHE A 31 -1.95 2.94 -20.77
N PHE A 32 -2.96 3.36 -19.99
CA PHE A 32 -3.85 2.44 -19.28
C PHE A 32 -5.12 2.06 -20.07
N ASP A 33 -5.23 2.46 -21.34
CA ASP A 33 -6.41 2.21 -22.17
C ASP A 33 -7.71 2.78 -21.54
N LEU A 34 -7.61 4.01 -21.03
CA LEU A 34 -8.70 4.75 -20.38
C LEU A 34 -9.13 5.99 -21.18
N LEU A 35 -8.61 6.14 -22.40
CA LEU A 35 -8.88 7.32 -23.24
C LEU A 35 -10.36 7.38 -23.62
N GLY A 36 -10.98 8.54 -23.45
CA GLY A 36 -12.39 8.77 -23.82
C GLY A 36 -13.42 8.29 -22.78
N LEU A 37 -12.98 7.64 -21.70
CA LEU A 37 -13.86 7.32 -20.57
C LEU A 37 -14.09 8.55 -19.70
N SER A 38 -15.30 8.67 -19.13
CA SER A 38 -15.58 9.69 -18.12
C SER A 38 -14.90 9.35 -16.79
N ASP A 39 -14.65 10.34 -15.94
CA ASP A 39 -14.09 10.13 -14.59
C ASP A 39 -14.88 9.06 -13.80
N ARG A 40 -16.21 9.05 -13.92
CA ARG A 40 -17.07 8.06 -13.27
C ARG A 40 -16.81 6.65 -13.82
N ASP A 41 -16.73 6.51 -15.15
CA ASP A 41 -16.56 5.21 -15.79
C ASP A 41 -15.15 4.67 -15.57
N ILE A 42 -14.14 5.53 -15.45
CA ILE A 42 -12.77 5.15 -15.09
C ILE A 42 -12.74 4.50 -13.70
N LEU A 43 -13.37 5.12 -12.69
CA LEU A 43 -13.41 4.58 -11.33
C LEU A 43 -14.09 3.21 -11.25
N LEU A 44 -15.06 2.96 -12.13
CA LEU A 44 -15.76 1.68 -12.24
C LEU A 44 -15.02 0.67 -13.14
N SER A 45 -14.03 1.11 -13.92
CA SER A 45 -13.33 0.24 -14.86
C SER A 45 -12.51 -0.83 -14.14
N SER A 46 -12.53 -2.06 -14.66
CA SER A 46 -11.73 -3.16 -14.13
C SER A 46 -10.24 -2.91 -14.31
N THR A 47 -9.84 -2.25 -15.40
CA THR A 47 -8.45 -1.87 -15.68
C THR A 47 -7.92 -0.91 -14.61
N PHE A 48 -8.62 0.19 -14.33
CA PHE A 48 -8.20 1.15 -13.30
C PHE A 48 -8.12 0.49 -11.92
N ASN A 49 -9.14 -0.30 -11.54
CA ASN A 49 -9.17 -0.96 -10.24
C ASN A 49 -8.01 -1.96 -10.08
N ARG A 50 -7.73 -2.77 -11.12
CA ARG A 50 -6.60 -3.71 -11.12
C ARG A 50 -5.26 -2.98 -11.03
N GLN A 51 -5.06 -1.92 -11.81
CA GLN A 51 -3.80 -1.17 -11.77
C GLN A 51 -3.61 -0.43 -10.45
N SER A 52 -4.67 0.11 -9.88
CA SER A 52 -4.62 0.76 -8.56
C SER A 52 -4.29 -0.25 -7.45
N ALA A 53 -4.85 -1.46 -7.52
CA ALA A 53 -4.50 -2.53 -6.58
C ALA A 53 -3.03 -2.97 -6.73
N ASN A 54 -2.54 -3.13 -7.96
CA ASN A 54 -1.12 -3.42 -8.20
C ASN A 54 -0.22 -2.29 -7.65
N PHE A 55 -0.61 -1.04 -7.86
CA PHE A 55 0.09 0.13 -7.34
C PHE A 55 0.08 0.14 -5.81
N ALA A 56 -1.04 -0.20 -5.17
CA ALA A 56 -1.17 -0.32 -3.72
C ALA A 56 -0.17 -1.33 -3.14
N ILE A 57 -0.05 -2.51 -3.77
CA ILE A 57 0.89 -3.56 -3.36
C ILE A 57 2.34 -3.06 -3.44
N VAL A 58 2.71 -2.41 -4.55
CA VAL A 58 4.08 -1.90 -4.72
C VAL A 58 4.35 -0.77 -3.73
N LEU A 59 3.40 0.15 -3.56
CA LEU A 59 3.51 1.25 -2.60
C LEU A 59 3.69 0.74 -1.18
N ASP A 60 2.90 -0.25 -0.78
CA ASP A 60 3.01 -0.89 0.53
C ASP A 60 4.34 -1.62 0.71
N PHE A 61 4.80 -2.34 -0.32
CA PHE A 61 6.11 -2.97 -0.32
C PHE A 61 7.22 -1.94 -0.09
N VAL A 62 7.23 -0.84 -0.86
CA VAL A 62 8.31 0.13 -0.75
C VAL A 62 8.27 0.85 0.60
N LEU A 63 7.10 1.32 1.05
CA LEU A 63 6.98 2.02 2.33
C LEU A 63 7.33 1.13 3.52
N THR A 64 6.97 -0.15 3.48
CA THR A 64 7.37 -1.11 4.51
C THR A 64 8.89 -1.29 4.56
N ASN A 65 9.55 -1.40 3.41
CA ASN A 65 11.00 -1.55 3.36
C ASN A 65 11.74 -0.26 3.75
N LEU A 66 11.22 0.91 3.37
CA LEU A 66 11.78 2.20 3.77
C LEU A 66 11.68 2.43 5.27
N ASN A 67 10.55 2.06 5.91
CA ASN A 67 10.40 2.17 7.36
C ASN A 67 11.43 1.30 8.11
N ASN A 68 11.71 0.09 7.63
CA ASN A 68 12.67 -0.80 8.26
C ASN A 68 14.10 -0.24 8.25
N GLU A 69 14.47 0.50 7.21
CA GLU A 69 15.77 1.17 7.11
C GLU A 69 15.80 2.50 7.90
N ALA A 70 14.71 3.28 7.85
CA ALA A 70 14.63 4.60 8.49
C ALA A 70 14.58 4.53 10.03
N GLN A 71 13.98 3.48 10.61
CA GLN A 71 13.89 3.33 12.07
C GLN A 71 15.25 3.18 12.78
N LYS A 72 16.36 2.98 12.05
CA LYS A 72 17.68 2.94 12.68
C LYS A 72 18.20 4.31 13.12
N ASP A 73 17.82 5.40 12.47
CA ASP A 73 18.44 6.71 12.73
C ASP A 73 17.48 7.92 12.83
N ASN A 74 16.22 7.89 12.35
CA ASN A 74 15.28 9.03 12.51
C ASN A 74 13.78 8.66 12.34
N PRO A 75 12.85 9.32 13.06
CA PRO A 75 11.42 9.04 12.96
C PRO A 75 10.81 9.51 11.61
N PRO A 76 9.96 8.68 10.94
CA PRO A 76 9.43 8.96 9.60
C PRO A 76 8.65 10.27 9.43
N LYS A 77 8.06 10.81 10.50
CA LYS A 77 7.25 12.05 10.43
C LYS A 77 8.07 13.26 10.01
N GLU A 78 9.33 13.31 10.41
CA GLU A 78 10.21 14.45 10.11
C GLU A 78 10.81 14.34 8.70
N VAL A 79 11.05 13.10 8.26
CA VAL A 79 11.56 12.81 6.91
C VAL A 79 10.56 13.29 5.85
N PHE A 80 9.28 12.93 5.92
CA PHE A 80 8.34 13.31 4.85
C PHE A 80 7.85 14.77 4.88
N GLN A 81 8.21 15.55 5.92
CA GLN A 81 7.88 16.97 6.01
C GLN A 81 9.05 17.88 5.63
N ASN A 82 10.27 17.35 5.59
CA ASN A 82 11.44 18.09 5.15
C ASN A 82 11.64 17.99 3.64
N ALA A 83 12.44 18.90 3.06
CA ALA A 83 12.69 18.94 1.62
C ALA A 83 13.32 17.63 1.10
N GLU A 84 14.15 16.98 1.93
CA GLU A 84 14.84 15.73 1.59
C GLU A 84 13.87 14.55 1.43
N GLY A 85 12.89 14.38 2.32
CA GLY A 85 11.91 13.32 2.17
C GLY A 85 10.86 13.60 1.11
N HIS A 86 10.64 14.86 0.74
CA HIS A 86 9.88 15.19 -0.46
C HIS A 86 10.60 14.72 -1.74
N ASP A 87 11.93 14.86 -1.80
CA ASP A 87 12.72 14.34 -2.92
C ASP A 87 12.82 12.80 -2.89
N LEU A 88 12.94 12.19 -1.71
CA LEU A 88 12.84 10.73 -1.57
C LEU A 88 11.49 10.19 -2.05
N TRP A 89 10.40 10.90 -1.72
CA TRP A 89 9.05 10.57 -2.19
C TRP A 89 8.95 10.66 -3.72
N LYS A 90 9.50 11.71 -4.35
CA LYS A 90 9.56 11.81 -5.81
C LYS A 90 10.36 10.67 -6.43
N ILE A 91 11.51 10.31 -5.86
CA ILE A 91 12.34 9.19 -6.34
C ILE A 91 11.56 7.89 -6.25
N MET A 92 10.85 7.67 -5.14
CA MET A 92 10.02 6.49 -4.94
C MET A 92 8.90 6.41 -5.97
N ILE A 93 8.14 7.48 -6.17
CA ILE A 93 7.05 7.51 -7.15
C ILE A 93 7.59 7.30 -8.57
N ASN A 94 8.71 7.96 -8.93
CA ASN A 94 9.37 7.75 -10.21
C ASN A 94 9.83 6.30 -10.40
N PHE A 95 10.39 5.68 -9.36
CA PHE A 95 10.78 4.27 -9.41
C PHE A 95 9.56 3.38 -9.69
N ILE A 96 8.44 3.59 -9.00
CA ILE A 96 7.22 2.80 -9.21
C ILE A 96 6.69 2.99 -10.64
N ILE A 97 6.63 4.24 -11.13
CA ILE A 97 6.19 4.54 -12.50
C ILE A 97 7.11 3.85 -13.54
N ILE A 98 8.43 3.91 -13.36
CA ILE A 98 9.39 3.24 -14.23
C ILE A 98 9.18 1.72 -14.23
N GLN A 99 8.98 1.10 -13.04
CA GLN A 99 8.72 -0.33 -12.96
C GLN A 99 7.41 -0.73 -13.65
N MET A 100 6.35 0.07 -13.48
CA MET A 100 5.08 -0.16 -14.20
C MET A 100 5.26 -0.03 -15.72
N ARG A 101 6.03 0.97 -16.17
CA ARG A 101 6.34 1.18 -17.58
C ARG A 101 7.14 0.01 -18.18
N LEU A 102 8.22 -0.40 -17.51
CA LEU A 102 9.04 -1.53 -17.95
C LEU A 102 8.24 -2.84 -17.95
N GLY A 103 7.37 -3.05 -16.98
CA GLY A 103 6.46 -4.20 -16.95
C GLY A 103 5.51 -4.22 -18.15
N TYR A 104 4.93 -3.08 -18.49
CA TYR A 104 4.06 -2.92 -19.65
C TYR A 104 4.80 -3.09 -20.98
N GLU A 105 5.96 -2.46 -21.14
CA GLU A 105 6.79 -2.59 -22.35
C GLU A 105 7.23 -4.05 -22.57
N ARG A 106 7.50 -4.82 -21.50
CA ARG A 106 7.74 -6.27 -21.64
C ARG A 106 6.49 -7.04 -22.06
N ALA A 107 5.32 -6.67 -21.54
CA ALA A 107 4.05 -7.31 -21.89
C ALA A 107 3.63 -7.01 -23.34
N MET A 108 3.89 -5.80 -23.84
CA MET A 108 3.51 -5.35 -25.19
C MET A 108 4.61 -5.59 -26.24
N GLY A 109 5.88 -5.39 -25.88
CA GLY A 109 7.04 -5.59 -26.75
C GLY A 109 7.46 -7.05 -26.92
N GLY A 110 6.83 -7.97 -26.17
CA GLY A 110 6.92 -9.42 -26.39
C GLY A 110 6.10 -9.95 -27.58
N GLY A 111 5.55 -9.07 -28.42
CA GLY A 111 4.90 -9.42 -29.68
C GLY A 111 5.91 -9.91 -30.73
N GLY A 112 6.33 -11.17 -30.62
CA GLY A 112 7.16 -11.85 -31.62
C GLY A 112 7.23 -13.36 -31.50
N GLN A 113 6.97 -13.92 -30.31
CA GLN A 113 6.74 -15.35 -30.15
C GLN A 113 5.47 -15.54 -29.35
N ASN A 114 4.37 -15.85 -30.04
CA ASN A 114 3.21 -16.45 -29.39
C ASN A 114 3.72 -17.65 -28.59
N PRO A 115 3.60 -17.67 -27.25
CA PRO A 115 3.84 -18.89 -26.51
C PRO A 115 2.87 -19.94 -27.06
N PRO A 116 3.30 -21.21 -27.25
CA PRO A 116 2.44 -22.23 -27.79
C PRO A 116 1.13 -22.32 -26.98
N PRO A 117 -0.01 -22.52 -27.65
CA PRO A 117 -1.30 -22.63 -26.98
C PRO A 117 -1.21 -23.73 -25.92
N GLY A 118 -1.36 -23.35 -24.64
CA GLY A 118 -1.23 -24.26 -23.50
C GLY A 118 -0.14 -23.89 -22.49
N THR A 119 0.67 -22.86 -22.73
CA THR A 119 1.67 -22.42 -21.73
C THR A 119 1.03 -21.44 -20.73
N PRO A 120 0.85 -21.80 -19.44
CA PRO A 120 0.34 -20.87 -18.44
C PRO A 120 1.32 -19.71 -18.27
N ILE A 121 0.85 -18.49 -18.48
CA ILE A 121 1.62 -17.28 -18.19
C ILE A 121 1.92 -17.29 -16.69
N PRO A 122 3.20 -17.22 -16.26
CA PRO A 122 3.51 -17.10 -14.85
C PRO A 122 2.99 -15.76 -14.36
N SER A 123 1.84 -15.76 -13.68
CA SER A 123 1.39 -14.62 -12.89
C SER A 123 2.54 -14.18 -11.99
N PRO A 124 2.83 -12.87 -11.89
CA PRO A 124 3.73 -12.35 -10.87
C PRO A 124 3.27 -12.95 -9.54
N ARG A 125 4.13 -13.74 -8.90
CA ARG A 125 3.75 -14.57 -7.76
C ARG A 125 3.14 -13.71 -6.65
N LEU A 126 1.81 -13.67 -6.61
CA LEU A 126 0.99 -13.06 -5.55
C LEU A 126 1.36 -13.59 -4.16
N GLY A 127 1.94 -14.80 -4.07
CA GLY A 127 2.28 -15.45 -2.80
C GLY A 127 3.33 -14.73 -1.93
N ILE A 128 4.11 -13.78 -2.47
CA ILE A 128 5.02 -12.97 -1.64
C ILE A 128 4.26 -11.85 -0.90
N CYS A 129 3.16 -11.37 -1.46
CA CYS A 129 2.34 -10.31 -0.86
C CYS A 129 1.33 -10.89 0.13
N GLU A 130 0.76 -12.06 -0.18
CA GLU A 130 -0.23 -12.76 0.65
C GLU A 130 0.34 -13.09 2.05
N ASN A 131 1.57 -13.61 2.12
CA ASN A 131 2.25 -13.89 3.38
C ASN A 131 2.57 -12.63 4.20
N ARG A 132 2.77 -11.50 3.52
CA ARG A 132 3.10 -10.22 4.17
C ARG A 132 1.86 -9.58 4.79
N PHE A 133 0.70 -9.73 4.12
CA PHE A 133 -0.60 -9.32 4.62
C PHE A 133 -1.00 -10.07 5.90
N ILE A 134 -0.88 -11.40 5.89
CA ILE A 134 -1.18 -12.23 7.07
C ILE A 134 -0.32 -11.82 8.27
N ARG A 135 0.95 -11.47 8.02
CA ARG A 135 1.88 -11.03 9.07
C ARG A 135 1.49 -9.69 9.70
N ARG A 136 0.98 -8.74 8.90
CA ARG A 136 0.52 -7.42 9.39
C ARG A 136 -0.74 -7.55 10.24
N GLU A 137 -1.70 -8.36 9.79
CA GLU A 137 -2.95 -8.60 10.53
C GLU A 137 -2.67 -9.24 11.90
N SER A 138 -1.72 -10.18 11.95
CA SER A 138 -1.26 -10.79 13.21
C SER A 138 -0.60 -9.79 14.16
N ALA A 139 0.25 -8.88 13.65
CA ALA A 139 0.87 -7.84 14.46
C ALA A 139 -0.16 -6.86 15.05
N ARG A 140 -1.23 -6.59 14.30
CA ARG A 140 -2.34 -5.73 14.74
C ARG A 140 -3.15 -6.37 15.86
N GLN A 141 -3.49 -7.66 15.71
CA GLN A 141 -4.20 -8.42 16.75
C GLN A 141 -3.38 -8.49 18.06
N GLU A 142 -2.06 -8.61 17.98
CA GLU A 142 -1.22 -8.58 19.18
C GLU A 142 -1.24 -7.22 19.90
N LEU A 143 -1.22 -6.12 19.15
CA LEU A 143 -1.31 -4.74 19.67
C LEU A 143 -2.69 -4.44 20.30
N GLU A 144 -3.77 -4.89 19.67
CA GLU A 144 -5.13 -4.77 20.20
C GLU A 144 -5.32 -5.64 21.47
N GLY A 145 -4.79 -6.87 21.47
CA GLY A 145 -4.82 -7.76 22.64
C GLY A 145 -4.03 -7.23 23.84
N ARG A 146 -2.88 -6.59 23.61
CA ARG A 146 -2.10 -5.89 24.65
C ARG A 146 -2.84 -4.67 25.20
N SER A 147 -3.55 -3.93 24.36
CA SER A 147 -4.32 -2.77 24.80
C SER A 147 -5.53 -3.17 25.66
N ALA A 148 -6.20 -4.28 25.31
CA ALA A 148 -7.31 -4.83 26.08
C ALA A 148 -6.88 -5.37 27.47
N SER A 149 -5.69 -5.97 27.57
CA SER A 149 -5.15 -6.48 28.83
C SER A 149 -4.67 -5.38 29.78
N ILE A 150 -4.13 -4.28 29.24
CA ILE A 150 -3.79 -3.08 30.04
C ILE A 150 -5.06 -2.40 30.58
N GLY A 151 -6.15 -2.36 29.80
CA GLY A 151 -7.44 -1.83 30.25
C GLY A 151 -8.05 -2.61 31.43
N ARG A 152 -7.93 -3.96 31.42
CA ARG A 152 -8.41 -4.82 32.51
C ARG A 152 -7.66 -4.62 33.82
N GLN A 153 -6.33 -4.54 33.78
CA GLN A 153 -5.52 -4.33 34.99
C GLN A 153 -5.79 -2.98 35.66
N ARG A 154 -6.19 -1.95 34.90
CA ARG A 154 -6.55 -0.65 35.47
C ARG A 154 -7.89 -0.67 36.20
N SER A 155 -8.85 -1.48 35.72
CA SER A 155 -10.17 -1.62 36.33
C SER A 155 -10.10 -2.38 37.67
N ASP A 156 -9.28 -3.43 37.75
CA ASP A 156 -9.14 -4.21 38.99
C ASP A 156 -8.41 -3.43 40.10
N LYS A 157 -7.48 -2.54 39.72
CA LYS A 157 -6.77 -1.69 40.68
C LYS A 157 -7.68 -0.60 41.29
N LEU A 158 -8.66 -0.10 40.52
CA LEU A 158 -9.65 0.88 40.99
C LEU A 158 -10.67 0.27 41.97
N MET A 159 -11.09 -0.97 41.73
CA MET A 159 -11.99 -1.72 42.63
C MET A 159 -11.36 -2.03 44.00
N LEU A 160 -10.05 -2.25 44.05
CA LEU A 160 -9.33 -2.51 45.30
C LEU A 160 -9.14 -1.25 46.15
N THR A 161 -9.01 -0.08 45.53
CA THR A 161 -8.87 1.18 46.27
C THR A 161 -10.16 1.71 46.90
N GLU A 162 -11.34 1.36 46.36
CA GLU A 162 -12.63 1.78 46.96
C GLU A 162 -13.00 1.00 48.23
N ASN A 163 -12.47 -0.21 48.44
CA ASN A 163 -12.76 -1.00 49.63
C ASN A 163 -11.86 -0.66 50.85
N LEU A 164 -10.77 0.07 50.65
CA LEU A 164 -9.86 0.47 51.74
C LEU A 164 -10.26 1.79 52.45
N ASN A 165 -11.26 2.51 51.94
CA ASN A 165 -11.78 3.74 52.54
C ASN A 165 -13.09 3.54 53.35
N LYS A 166 -13.44 2.29 53.67
CA LYS A 166 -14.65 1.95 54.45
C LYS A 166 -14.35 1.29 55.80
N ILE A 167 -13.11 1.35 56.27
CA ILE A 167 -12.69 0.99 57.63
C ILE A 167 -12.17 2.26 58.30
#